data_AF-A0A2W1NBV7-F1
#
_entry.id   AF-A0A2W1NBV7-F1
#
_cell.length_a   1.000
_cell.length_b   1.000
_cell.length_c   1.000
_cell.angle_alpha   90.00
_cell.angle_beta   90.00
_cell.angle_gamma   90.00
#
_symmetry.space_group_name_H-M   'P 1'
#
loop_
_entity.id
_entity.type
_entity.pdbx_description
1 polymer ?
#
loop_
_entity_poly.entity_id
_entity_poly.type
_entity_poly.pdbx_seq_one_letter_code
_entity_poly.pdbx_strand_id
1 'polypeptide(L)' 'MVQQELAVHEKMELHELLMFKSTCKTKSEAMSSLAAEGDLKSLLDRHAKQSANHVNDLRTLLGGMTIQ' A
#
# COMPACT_ATOMS: atom_id res chain seq x y z
N MET A 1 -10.96 -21.77 12.85
CA MET A 1 -9.62 -21.23 13.16
C MET A 1 -9.85 -20.00 14.03
N VAL A 2 -9.26 -19.93 15.22
CA VAL A 2 -9.43 -18.77 16.11
C VAL A 2 -8.72 -17.59 15.46
N GLN A 3 -9.46 -16.54 15.11
CA GLN A 3 -8.90 -15.29 14.61
C GLN A 3 -8.15 -14.64 15.77
N GLN A 4 -6.82 -14.70 15.75
CA GLN A 4 -6.00 -13.95 16.71
C GLN A 4 -6.15 -12.47 16.36
N GLU A 5 -6.73 -11.71 17.27
CA GLU A 5 -6.81 -10.26 17.13
C GLU A 5 -5.39 -9.68 17.24
N LEU A 6 -5.04 -8.75 16.35
CA LEU A 6 -3.73 -8.12 16.36
C LEU A 6 -3.49 -7.41 17.70
N ALA A 7 -2.34 -7.65 18.31
CA ALA A 7 -1.93 -6.89 19.48
C ALA A 7 -1.74 -5.41 19.12
N VAL A 8 -1.77 -4.54 20.14
CA VAL A 8 -1.69 -3.08 19.93
C VAL A 8 -0.43 -2.67 19.14
N HIS A 9 0.71 -3.32 19.41
CA HIS A 9 1.96 -3.03 18.70
C HIS A 9 1.90 -3.47 17.23
N GLU A 10 1.40 -4.67 16.93
CA GLU A 10 1.24 -5.17 15.55
C GLU A 10 0.29 -4.28 14.74
N LYS A 11 -0.79 -3.82 15.37
CA LYS A 11 -1.73 -2.88 14.74
C LYS A 11 -1.07 -1.54 14.43
N MET A 12 -0.27 -1.00 15.35
CA MET A 12 0.50 0.23 15.11
C MET A 12 1.53 0.06 14.00
N GLU A 13 2.30 -1.03 14.01
CA GLU A 13 3.27 -1.35 12.96
C GLU A 13 2.60 -1.45 11.57
N LEU A 14 1.43 -2.08 11.48
CA LEU A 14 0.66 -2.12 10.24
C LEU A 14 0.12 -0.74 9.82
N HIS A 15 -0.29 0.12 10.77
CA HIS A 15 -0.67 1.50 10.46
C HIS A 15 0.51 2.31 9.91
N GLU A 16 1.69 2.18 10.51
CA GLU A 16 2.92 2.81 10.03
C GLU A 16 3.28 2.32 8.62
N LEU A 17 3.20 1.02 8.39
CA LEU A 17 3.47 0.42 7.08
C LEU A 17 2.46 0.87 6.03
N LEU A 18 1.17 0.98 6.39
CA LEU A 18 0.12 1.52 5.52
C LEU A 18 0.40 2.98 5.13
N MET A 19 0.79 3.81 6.08
CA MET A 19 1.14 5.22 5.84
C MET A 19 2.37 5.36 4.96
N PHE A 20 3.41 4.57 5.24
CA PHE A 20 4.61 4.48 4.43
C PHE A 20 4.26 4.10 2.99
N LYS A 21 3.51 3.01 2.81
CA LYS A 21 3.18 2.51 1.47
C LYS A 21 2.29 3.45 0.68
N SER A 22 1.36 4.12 1.36
CA SER A 22 0.53 5.18 0.76
C SER A 22 1.39 6.35 0.26
N THR A 23 2.39 6.77 1.04
CA THR A 23 3.35 7.81 0.63
C THR A 23 4.17 7.37 -0.58
N CYS A 24 4.65 6.12 -0.61
CA CYS A 24 5.36 5.56 -1.76
C CYS A 24 4.50 5.55 -3.03
N LYS A 25 3.22 5.15 -2.91
CA LYS A 25 2.28 5.17 -4.03
C LYS A 25 2.14 6.58 -4.60
N THR A 26 1.81 7.56 -3.75
CA THR A 26 1.64 8.96 -4.16
C THR A 26 2.88 9.52 -4.84
N LYS A 27 4.07 9.23 -4.29
CA LYS A 27 5.35 9.63 -4.90
C LYS A 27 5.52 9.02 -6.28
N SER A 28 5.24 7.72 -6.43
CA SER A 28 5.35 7.02 -7.72
C SER A 28 4.40 7.58 -8.77
N GLU A 29 3.16 7.87 -8.38
CA GLU A 29 2.15 8.47 -9.28
C GLU A 29 2.56 9.88 -9.70
N ALA A 30 2.97 10.72 -8.74
CA ALA A 30 3.46 12.07 -9.03
C ALA A 30 4.68 12.04 -9.96
N MET A 31 5.68 11.19 -9.68
CA MET A 31 6.87 11.05 -10.51
C MET A 31 6.55 10.49 -11.90
N SER A 32 5.64 9.53 -12.02
CA SER A 32 5.22 9.01 -13.34
C SER A 32 4.59 10.11 -14.20
N SER A 33 3.81 11.01 -13.59
CA SER A 33 3.20 12.12 -14.32
C SER A 33 4.21 13.12 -14.89
N LEU A 34 5.42 13.17 -14.31
CA LEU A 34 6.51 14.06 -14.72
C LEU A 34 7.55 13.35 -15.60
N ALA A 35 7.59 12.02 -15.58
CA ALA A 35 8.55 11.23 -16.36
C ALA A 35 8.18 11.23 -17.86
N ALA A 36 9.19 11.38 -18.72
CA ALA A 36 9.03 11.18 -20.15
C ALA A 36 8.61 9.73 -20.48
N GLU A 37 7.99 9.54 -21.65
CA GLU A 37 7.63 8.20 -22.11
C GLU A 37 8.85 7.29 -22.24
N GLY A 38 8.74 6.07 -21.71
CA GLY A 38 9.81 5.09 -21.72
C GLY A 38 9.81 4.19 -20.48
N ASP A 39 10.95 3.54 -20.25
CA ASP A 39 11.10 2.52 -19.22
C ASP A 39 10.91 3.08 -17.81
N LEU A 40 11.37 4.30 -17.54
CA LEU A 40 11.23 4.93 -16.23
C LEU A 40 9.76 5.18 -15.89
N LYS A 41 8.99 5.74 -16.82
CA LYS A 41 7.55 5.96 -16.63
C LYS A 41 6.83 4.63 -16.42
N SER A 42 7.12 3.63 -17.25
CA SER A 42 6.54 2.29 -17.14
C SER A 42 6.84 1.62 -15.80
N LEU A 43 8.06 1.79 -15.28
CA LEU A 43 8.46 1.30 -13.97
C LEU A 43 7.68 1.99 -12.84
N LEU A 44 7.55 3.33 -12.91
CA LEU A 44 6.81 4.12 -11.92
C LEU A 44 5.32 3.80 -11.92
N ASP A 45 4.71 3.60 -13.10
CA ASP A 45 3.32 3.19 -13.24
C ASP A 45 3.09 1.79 -12.68
N ARG A 46 4.00 0.85 -12.96
CA ARG A 46 3.94 -0.50 -12.37
C ARG A 46 4.06 -0.44 -10.85
N HIS A 47 4.99 0.35 -10.33
CA HIS A 47 5.17 0.50 -8.89
C HIS A 47 3.95 1.17 -8.22
N ALA A 48 3.32 2.16 -8.86
CA ALA A 48 2.09 2.77 -8.38
C ALA A 48 0.94 1.74 -8.27
N LYS A 49 0.74 0.92 -9.31
CA LYS A 49 -0.25 -0.16 -9.32
C LYS A 49 0.00 -1.20 -8.24
N GLN A 50 1.24 -1.70 -8.15
CA GLN A 50 1.62 -2.65 -7.09
C GLN A 50 1.42 -2.05 -5.70
N SER A 51 1.74 -0.77 -5.53
CA SER A 51 1.55 -0.09 -4.25
C SER A 51 0.09 0.10 -3.88
N ALA A 52 -0.80 0.30 -4.85
CA ALA A 52 -2.24 0.32 -4.61
C ALA A 52 -2.75 -1.02 -4.08
N ASN A 53 -2.29 -2.13 -4.66
CA ASN A 53 -2.64 -3.47 -4.19
C ASN A 53 -2.16 -3.69 -2.74
N HIS A 54 -0.89 -3.39 -2.45
CA HIS A 54 -0.35 -3.55 -1.10
C HIS A 54 -1.09 -2.68 -0.06
N VAL A 55 -1.50 -1.47 -0.42
CA VAL A 55 -2.32 -0.60 0.45
C VAL A 55 -3.67 -1.25 0.77
N ASN A 56 -4.30 -1.91 -0.20
CA ASN A 56 -5.55 -2.65 0.02
C ASN A 56 -5.34 -3.89 0.89
N ASP A 57 -4.24 -4.62 0.68
CA ASP A 57 -3.89 -5.77 1.50
C ASP A 57 -3.68 -5.35 2.96
N LEU A 58 -2.92 -4.27 3.20
CA LEU A 58 -2.68 -3.72 4.54
C LEU A 58 -3.96 -3.22 5.21
N ARG A 59 -4.87 -2.59 4.46
CA ARG A 59 -6.20 -2.21 4.98
C ARG A 59 -7.04 -3.43 5.34
N THR A 60 -6.98 -4.49 4.56
CA THR A 60 -7.69 -5.74 4.83
C THR A 60 -7.18 -6.40 6.11
N LEU A 61 -5.85 -6.39 6.32
CA LEU A 61 -5.22 -6.88 7.54
C LEU A 61 -5.61 -6.04 8.77
N LEU A 62 -5.57 -4.70 8.67
CA LEU A 62 -5.94 -3.80 9.77
C LEU A 62 -7.44 -3.82 10.11
N GLY A 63 -8.29 -3.99 9.09
CA GLY A 63 -9.74 -3.99 9.22
C GLY A 63 -10.31 -5.31 9.74
N GLY A 64 -9.48 -6.34 9.95
CA GLY A 64 -9.92 -7.66 10.40
C GLY A 64 -11.10 -8.17 9.56
N MET A 65 -10.94 -8.24 8.24
CA MET A 65 -11.95 -8.78 7.30
C MET A 65 -13.39 -8.31 7.57
N THR A 66 -13.75 -7.09 7.20
CA THR A 66 -15.17 -6.81 6.88
C THR A 66 -15.43 -7.24 5.44
N ILE A 67 -15.60 -8.55 5.23
CA ILE A 67 -16.38 -9.06 4.11
C ILE A 67 -17.83 -9.02 4.61
N GLN A 68 -18.62 -8.09 4.06
CA GLN A 68 -20.09 -8.19 4.11
C GLN A 68 -20.56 -9.30 3.19
#